data_AF-A0A969DDD0-F1
#
_entry.id   AF-A0A969DDD0-F1
#
_cell.length_a   1.000
_cell.length_b   1.000
_cell.length_c   1.000
_cell.angle_alpha   90.00
_cell.angle_beta   90.00
_cell.angle_gamma   90.00
#
_symmetry.space_group_name_H-M   'P 1'
#
loop_
_entity.id
_entity.type
_entity.pdbx_description
1 polymer ?
#
loop_
_entity_poly.entity_id
_entity_poly.type
_entity_poly.pdbx_seq_one_letter_code
_entity_poly.pdbx_strand_id
1 'polypeptide(L)'
;MSRICTVGNRWAFLVGVNRYSDPNFGRLKFCVNDVKALEQILNYLGYQVVCLHDELNSDDHRFPTRDNIEAELKGLCSQIAPDDLLWVHFACHGTQLDKGNGKEPVLIVRDTRQHLLETRSLPVAEVEKIMKGSGARRLILTLDACHTGIDIGRDLTDPEFIKNVYDLAQGFALIAASTAEQKAFELKDKQHGVFTYYLLQGLTNHTNPDGNFVTVNDLKNYVLNELRKWNVKESLTQEPTARTEGLGDIILADYRKYSKPELQGVEETASSSSDGSKLGARNDSTSNKLSRVKLIEQQELEAELASLSEQYTAVNKQRNQTKDERDRLLLKKQASDLLNQMKEVEVKLQQLD
;
A
#
# COMPACT_ATOMS: atom_id res chain seq x y z
N MET A 1 -27.24 -7.58 -23.66
CA MET A 1 -26.31 -8.25 -22.73
C MET A 1 -24.97 -7.54 -22.82
N SER A 2 -24.70 -6.67 -21.84
CA SER A 2 -23.45 -5.88 -21.77
C SER A 2 -22.27 -6.84 -21.58
N ARG A 3 -21.36 -6.88 -22.55
CA ARG A 3 -20.08 -7.57 -22.41
C ARG A 3 -19.23 -6.72 -21.46
N ILE A 4 -19.33 -7.01 -20.16
CA ILE A 4 -18.31 -6.62 -19.18
C ILE A 4 -17.01 -7.19 -19.74
N CYS A 5 -16.08 -6.34 -20.17
CA CYS A 5 -14.80 -6.79 -20.69
C CYS A 5 -13.94 -7.13 -19.47
N THR A 6 -14.04 -8.39 -19.08
CA THR A 6 -13.35 -8.96 -17.93
C THR A 6 -11.86 -8.98 -18.22
N VAL A 7 -11.04 -8.39 -17.32
CA VAL A 7 -9.65 -8.82 -17.13
C VAL A 7 -9.63 -10.35 -17.26
N GLY A 8 -8.73 -10.88 -18.09
CA GLY A 8 -8.57 -12.30 -18.35
C GLY A 8 -8.11 -13.05 -17.10
N ASN A 9 -7.05 -13.83 -17.21
CA ASN A 9 -6.43 -14.40 -16.02
C ASN A 9 -5.72 -13.31 -15.21
N ARG A 10 -5.68 -13.52 -13.90
CA ARG A 10 -4.95 -12.68 -12.96
C ARG A 10 -3.77 -13.47 -12.45
N TRP A 11 -2.58 -12.94 -12.63
CA TRP A 11 -1.33 -13.58 -12.23
C TRP A 11 -0.64 -12.73 -11.18
N ALA A 12 -0.03 -13.39 -10.20
CA ALA A 12 0.75 -12.73 -9.18
C ALA A 12 2.11 -13.39 -8.98
N PHE A 13 3.15 -12.58 -8.83
CA PHE A 13 4.51 -13.00 -8.53
C PHE A 13 4.99 -12.27 -7.29
N LEU A 14 5.20 -12.98 -6.20
CA LEU A 14 5.48 -12.41 -4.88
C LEU A 14 6.86 -12.86 -4.40
N VAL A 15 7.67 -11.93 -3.89
CA VAL A 15 9.01 -12.22 -3.36
C VAL A 15 9.18 -11.61 -1.98
N GLY A 16 9.42 -12.44 -0.97
CA GLY A 16 9.65 -12.03 0.42
C GLY A 16 10.99 -12.52 0.94
N VAL A 17 11.86 -11.60 1.40
CA VAL A 17 13.22 -11.96 1.87
C VAL A 17 13.49 -11.42 3.28
N ASN A 18 13.51 -12.32 4.25
CA ASN A 18 13.85 -12.01 5.64
C ASN A 18 15.36 -12.12 5.92
N ARG A 19 16.01 -13.17 5.41
CA ARG A 19 17.42 -13.48 5.69
C ARG A 19 18.28 -13.32 4.45
N TYR A 20 19.51 -12.86 4.64
CA TYR A 20 20.47 -12.58 3.57
C TYR A 20 21.76 -13.39 3.78
N SER A 21 22.44 -13.73 2.69
CA SER A 21 23.69 -14.51 2.76
C SER A 21 24.85 -13.67 3.28
N ASP A 22 24.83 -12.37 2.96
CA ASP A 22 25.82 -11.42 3.41
C ASP A 22 25.37 -10.80 4.75
N PRO A 23 26.17 -10.93 5.82
CA PRO A 23 25.81 -10.43 7.15
C PRO A 23 25.70 -8.89 7.23
N ASN A 24 26.19 -8.15 6.23
CA ASN A 24 26.05 -6.70 6.17
C ASN A 24 24.60 -6.26 5.89
N PHE A 25 23.76 -7.16 5.36
CA PHE A 25 22.33 -6.93 5.25
C PHE A 25 21.63 -7.45 6.51
N GLY A 26 21.15 -6.52 7.34
CA GLY A 26 20.43 -6.87 8.57
C GLY A 26 19.19 -7.70 8.29
N ARG A 27 18.89 -8.67 9.16
CA ARG A 27 17.70 -9.54 9.02
C ARG A 27 16.41 -8.72 9.15
N LEU A 28 15.47 -8.96 8.24
CA LEU A 28 14.07 -8.54 8.33
C LEU A 28 13.23 -9.65 8.97
N LYS A 29 12.07 -9.29 9.51
CA LYS A 29 11.21 -10.20 10.29
C LYS A 29 9.95 -10.58 9.54
N PHE A 30 9.35 -9.66 8.79
CA PHE A 30 7.98 -9.82 8.33
C PHE A 30 7.79 -9.91 6.82
N CYS A 31 8.84 -9.77 6.01
CA CYS A 31 8.70 -9.86 4.56
C CYS A 31 8.12 -11.19 4.07
N VAL A 32 8.42 -12.30 4.75
CA VAL A 32 7.82 -13.60 4.44
C VAL A 32 6.34 -13.67 4.86
N ASN A 33 5.98 -13.05 5.98
CA ASN A 33 4.57 -12.96 6.41
C ASN A 33 3.77 -12.08 5.43
N ASP A 34 4.36 -10.98 4.98
CA ASP A 34 3.80 -10.06 4.00
C ASP A 34 3.38 -10.77 2.72
N VAL A 35 4.30 -11.51 2.09
CA VAL A 35 3.99 -12.22 0.84
C VAL A 35 3.05 -13.41 1.03
N LYS A 36 3.09 -14.10 2.17
CA LYS A 36 2.14 -15.19 2.47
C LYS A 36 0.72 -14.68 2.70
N ALA A 37 0.56 -13.57 3.41
CA ALA A 37 -0.74 -12.94 3.62
C ALA A 37 -1.31 -12.40 2.30
N LEU A 38 -0.46 -11.79 1.48
CA LEU A 38 -0.85 -11.32 0.16
C LEU A 38 -1.22 -12.48 -0.78
N GLU A 39 -0.46 -13.57 -0.77
CA GLU A 39 -0.77 -14.81 -1.50
C GLU A 39 -2.15 -15.33 -1.14
N GLN A 40 -2.50 -15.39 0.14
CA GLN A 40 -3.82 -15.85 0.58
C GLN A 40 -4.95 -14.99 0.03
N ILE A 41 -4.84 -13.66 0.15
CA ILE A 41 -5.84 -12.73 -0.36
C ILE A 41 -5.95 -12.81 -1.88
N LEU A 42 -4.83 -12.83 -2.60
CA LEU A 42 -4.83 -12.87 -4.06
C LEU A 42 -5.39 -14.19 -4.58
N ASN A 43 -5.08 -15.33 -3.95
CA ASN A 43 -5.72 -16.61 -4.27
C ASN A 43 -7.24 -16.55 -4.06
N TYR A 44 -7.72 -15.91 -2.99
CA TYR A 44 -9.15 -15.70 -2.74
C TYR A 44 -9.82 -14.85 -3.82
N LEU A 45 -9.08 -13.89 -4.38
CA LEU A 45 -9.49 -13.03 -5.50
C LEU A 45 -9.26 -13.68 -6.89
N GLY A 46 -8.95 -14.97 -6.92
CA GLY A 46 -8.79 -15.77 -8.14
C GLY A 46 -7.52 -15.47 -8.93
N TYR A 47 -6.46 -14.97 -8.29
CA TYR A 47 -5.14 -14.89 -8.88
C TYR A 47 -4.47 -16.27 -8.89
N GLN A 48 -3.68 -16.52 -9.92
CA GLN A 48 -2.71 -17.59 -9.96
C GLN A 48 -1.39 -17.04 -9.42
N VAL A 49 -0.99 -17.48 -8.22
CA VAL A 49 0.12 -16.90 -7.47
C VAL A 49 1.37 -17.79 -7.55
N VAL A 50 2.52 -17.19 -7.86
CA VAL A 50 3.85 -17.74 -7.67
C VAL A 50 4.53 -16.97 -6.53
N CYS A 51 4.82 -17.66 -5.43
CA CYS A 51 5.36 -17.05 -4.20
C CYS A 51 6.77 -17.60 -3.89
N LEU A 52 7.76 -16.72 -3.84
CA LEU A 52 9.15 -17.01 -3.52
C LEU A 52 9.49 -16.41 -2.16
N HIS A 53 10.03 -17.21 -1.24
CA HIS A 53 10.46 -16.72 0.07
C HIS A 53 11.56 -17.55 0.72
N ASP A 54 12.35 -16.95 1.60
CA ASP A 54 13.58 -17.55 2.14
C ASP A 54 13.37 -18.56 3.28
N GLU A 55 12.11 -18.88 3.61
CA GLU A 55 11.70 -20.02 4.45
C GLU A 55 11.49 -21.33 3.69
N LEU A 56 11.51 -21.30 2.35
CA LEU A 56 11.54 -22.51 1.54
C LEU A 56 12.90 -23.21 1.68
N ASN A 57 12.95 -24.47 1.27
CA ASN A 57 14.22 -25.20 1.21
C ASN A 57 15.15 -24.54 0.17
N SER A 58 16.46 -24.53 0.44
CA SER A 58 17.43 -23.84 -0.42
C SER A 58 17.59 -24.43 -1.82
N ASP A 59 17.14 -25.68 -2.02
CA ASP A 59 17.09 -26.38 -3.30
C ASP A 59 15.75 -26.21 -4.03
N ASP A 60 14.75 -25.57 -3.41
CA ASP A 60 13.50 -25.22 -4.07
C ASP A 60 13.76 -24.12 -5.13
N HIS A 61 13.22 -24.29 -6.33
CA HIS A 61 13.33 -23.31 -7.41
C HIS A 61 12.66 -21.96 -7.06
N ARG A 62 11.84 -21.93 -6.00
CA ARG A 62 11.23 -20.71 -5.44
C ARG A 62 12.03 -20.10 -4.28
N PHE A 63 13.18 -20.66 -3.92
CA PHE A 63 14.07 -20.00 -2.97
C PHE A 63 14.56 -18.69 -3.62
N PRO A 64 14.48 -17.52 -2.94
CA PRO A 64 14.54 -16.21 -3.60
C PRO A 64 15.97 -15.73 -3.91
N THR A 65 16.74 -16.54 -4.62
CA THR A 65 18.00 -16.13 -5.26
C THR A 65 17.71 -15.27 -6.48
N ARG A 66 18.68 -14.46 -6.91
CA ARG A 66 18.55 -13.66 -8.14
C ARG A 66 18.16 -14.52 -9.33
N ASP A 67 18.87 -15.64 -9.54
CA ASP A 67 18.68 -16.50 -10.71
C ASP A 67 17.30 -17.16 -10.70
N ASN A 68 16.83 -17.61 -9.53
CA ASN A 68 15.49 -18.19 -9.38
C ASN A 68 14.39 -17.15 -9.62
N ILE A 69 14.52 -15.94 -9.05
CA ILE A 69 13.54 -14.87 -9.25
C ILE A 69 13.42 -14.53 -10.74
N GLU A 70 14.54 -14.38 -11.45
CA GLU A 70 14.52 -14.10 -12.88
C GLU A 70 13.91 -15.25 -13.69
N ALA A 71 14.28 -16.50 -13.39
CA ALA A 71 13.80 -17.67 -14.11
C ALA A 71 12.28 -17.86 -13.93
N GLU A 72 11.80 -17.80 -12.69
CA GLU A 72 10.39 -17.97 -12.35
C GLU A 72 9.54 -16.81 -12.91
N LEU A 73 10.01 -15.57 -12.81
CA LEU A 73 9.29 -14.43 -13.38
C LEU A 73 9.21 -14.52 -14.91
N LYS A 74 10.32 -14.84 -15.60
CA LYS A 74 10.32 -15.03 -17.06
C LYS A 74 9.42 -16.21 -17.47
N GLY A 75 9.45 -17.31 -16.71
CA GLY A 75 8.62 -18.48 -16.91
C GLY A 75 7.13 -18.17 -16.75
N LEU A 76 6.76 -17.40 -15.72
CA LEU A 76 5.40 -16.90 -15.53
C LEU A 76 4.98 -16.01 -16.71
N CYS A 77 5.80 -15.02 -17.06
CA CYS A 77 5.53 -14.10 -18.16
C CYS A 77 5.28 -14.79 -19.51
N SER A 78 5.88 -15.97 -19.74
CA SER A 78 5.66 -16.74 -20.97
C SER A 78 4.26 -17.35 -21.12
N GLN A 79 3.50 -17.43 -20.02
CA GLN A 79 2.15 -18.02 -19.98
C GLN A 79 1.05 -16.96 -20.06
N ILE A 80 1.41 -15.69 -19.98
CA ILE A 80 0.48 -14.56 -19.83
C ILE A 80 -0.08 -14.16 -21.20
N ALA A 81 -1.41 -14.02 -21.27
CA ALA A 81 -2.10 -13.56 -22.47
C ALA A 81 -2.28 -12.02 -22.46
N PRO A 82 -2.51 -11.37 -23.63
CA PRO A 82 -2.65 -9.91 -23.70
C PRO A 82 -3.77 -9.32 -22.83
N ASP A 83 -4.87 -10.05 -22.65
CA ASP A 83 -6.01 -9.61 -21.84
C ASP A 83 -5.84 -9.87 -20.34
N ASP A 84 -4.73 -10.46 -19.92
CA ASP A 84 -4.45 -10.80 -18.53
C ASP A 84 -3.93 -9.59 -17.73
N LEU A 85 -3.79 -9.80 -16.42
CA LEU A 85 -3.15 -8.89 -15.48
C LEU A 85 -1.99 -9.60 -14.79
N LEU A 86 -0.85 -8.90 -14.68
CA LEU A 86 0.30 -9.34 -13.90
C LEU A 86 0.54 -8.37 -12.74
N TRP A 87 0.51 -8.90 -11.52
CA TRP A 87 0.93 -8.19 -10.32
C TRP A 87 2.24 -8.78 -9.78
N VAL A 88 3.30 -8.00 -9.76
CA VAL A 88 4.57 -8.34 -9.11
C VAL A 88 4.73 -7.57 -7.80
N HIS A 89 5.09 -8.25 -6.71
CA HIS A 89 5.33 -7.63 -5.41
C HIS A 89 6.65 -8.09 -4.79
N PHE A 90 7.41 -7.13 -4.25
CA PHE A 90 8.63 -7.41 -3.49
C PHE A 90 8.54 -6.84 -2.08
N ALA A 91 8.84 -7.66 -1.08
CA ALA A 91 9.09 -7.26 0.31
C ALA A 91 10.52 -7.69 0.69
N CYS A 92 11.45 -6.73 0.73
CA CYS A 92 12.87 -6.99 0.94
C CYS A 92 13.65 -5.70 1.25
N HIS A 93 14.97 -5.80 1.44
CA HIS A 93 15.83 -4.62 1.41
C HIS A 93 15.95 -4.07 -0.02
N GLY A 94 16.10 -2.76 -0.13
CA GLY A 94 16.51 -2.09 -1.36
C GLY A 94 17.64 -1.11 -1.08
N THR A 95 18.34 -0.72 -2.15
CA THR A 95 19.37 0.32 -2.13
C THR A 95 19.48 1.00 -3.49
N GLN A 96 20.33 2.01 -3.56
CA GLN A 96 20.71 2.65 -4.82
C GLN A 96 22.14 2.26 -5.17
N LEU A 97 22.33 1.83 -6.40
CA LEU A 97 23.64 1.62 -6.99
C LEU A 97 24.06 2.89 -7.74
N ASP A 98 25.22 3.45 -7.39
CA ASP A 98 25.82 4.54 -8.14
C ASP A 98 26.32 4.02 -9.49
N LYS A 99 25.65 4.40 -10.59
CA LYS A 99 26.13 4.22 -11.95
C LYS A 99 26.70 5.55 -12.44
N GLY A 100 27.67 5.51 -13.36
CA GLY A 100 28.32 6.72 -13.88
C GLY A 100 27.37 7.77 -14.50
N ASN A 101 26.10 7.42 -14.72
CA ASN A 101 25.03 8.26 -15.26
C ASN A 101 23.88 8.56 -14.26
N GLY A 102 24.01 8.20 -12.98
CA GLY A 102 22.99 8.42 -11.96
C GLY A 102 22.85 7.25 -10.98
N LYS A 103 21.86 7.34 -10.09
CA LYS A 103 21.57 6.27 -9.14
C LYS A 103 20.52 5.33 -9.72
N GLU A 104 20.79 4.03 -9.68
CA GLU A 104 19.85 3.00 -10.10
C GLU A 104 19.31 2.26 -8.88
N PRO A 105 17.99 2.15 -8.72
CA PRO A 105 17.43 1.40 -7.62
C PRO A 105 17.49 -0.11 -7.84
N VAL A 106 17.95 -0.80 -6.81
CA VAL A 106 18.14 -2.24 -6.83
C VAL A 106 17.53 -2.88 -5.59
N LEU A 107 16.99 -4.07 -5.77
CA LEU A 107 16.45 -4.93 -4.72
C LEU A 107 17.57 -5.86 -4.24
N ILE A 108 17.65 -6.04 -2.93
CA ILE A 108 18.57 -6.98 -2.28
C ILE A 108 17.79 -8.28 -2.10
N VAL A 109 18.29 -9.35 -2.72
CA VAL A 109 17.68 -10.68 -2.67
C VAL A 109 18.56 -11.63 -1.87
N ARG A 110 18.12 -12.88 -1.69
CA ARG A 110 18.68 -13.81 -0.69
C ARG A 110 20.20 -14.00 -0.77
N ASP A 111 20.75 -13.95 -1.96
CA ASP A 111 22.14 -14.24 -2.29
C ASP A 111 22.94 -13.00 -2.75
N THR A 112 22.35 -11.80 -2.66
CA THR A 112 23.07 -10.55 -2.88
C THR A 112 24.19 -10.37 -1.85
N ARG A 113 25.35 -9.87 -2.29
CA ARG A 113 26.51 -9.54 -1.44
C ARG A 113 26.90 -8.09 -1.64
N GLN A 114 27.28 -7.39 -0.57
CA GLN A 114 27.54 -5.94 -0.58
C GLN A 114 28.68 -5.58 -1.55
N HIS A 115 29.74 -6.38 -1.59
CA HIS A 115 30.88 -6.17 -2.50
C HIS A 115 30.60 -6.57 -3.96
N LEU A 116 29.44 -7.18 -4.25
CA LEU A 116 29.00 -7.58 -5.59
C LEU A 116 27.64 -6.96 -5.94
N LEU A 117 27.27 -5.83 -5.33
CA LEU A 117 25.96 -5.20 -5.53
C LEU A 117 25.62 -5.02 -7.01
N GLU A 118 26.56 -4.53 -7.82
CA GLU A 118 26.37 -4.32 -9.26
C GLU A 118 25.97 -5.58 -10.04
N THR A 119 26.44 -6.75 -9.63
CA THR A 119 26.22 -8.01 -10.35
C THR A 119 25.25 -8.97 -9.67
N ARG A 120 24.98 -8.81 -8.37
CA ARG A 120 24.14 -9.73 -7.58
C ARG A 120 22.90 -9.09 -6.96
N SER A 121 22.74 -7.77 -7.01
CA SER A 121 21.44 -7.15 -6.74
C SER A 121 20.51 -7.32 -7.93
N LEU A 122 19.21 -7.05 -7.75
CA LEU A 122 18.20 -7.11 -8.81
C LEU A 122 17.70 -5.69 -9.12
N PRO A 123 18.12 -5.08 -10.25
CA PRO A 123 17.65 -3.76 -10.64
C PRO A 123 16.13 -3.71 -10.84
N VAL A 124 15.46 -2.68 -10.31
CA VAL A 124 14.01 -2.50 -10.49
C VAL A 124 13.67 -2.35 -11.99
N ALA A 125 14.52 -1.64 -12.73
CA ALA A 125 14.38 -1.49 -14.19
C ALA A 125 14.44 -2.83 -14.95
N GLU A 126 15.19 -3.81 -14.43
CA GLU A 126 15.26 -5.15 -15.01
C GLU A 126 13.94 -5.91 -14.78
N VAL A 127 13.38 -5.81 -13.58
CA VAL A 127 12.04 -6.36 -13.27
C VAL A 127 10.97 -5.73 -14.18
N GLU A 128 10.95 -4.40 -14.29
CA GLU A 128 10.01 -3.70 -15.18
C GLU A 128 10.15 -4.16 -16.63
N LYS A 129 11.38 -4.34 -17.11
CA LYS A 129 11.65 -4.82 -18.48
C LYS A 129 11.10 -6.23 -18.69
N ILE A 130 11.28 -7.14 -17.73
CA ILE A 130 10.74 -8.50 -17.82
C ILE A 130 9.20 -8.45 -17.83
N MET A 131 8.59 -7.66 -16.95
CA MET A 131 7.13 -7.50 -16.88
C MET A 131 6.55 -6.94 -18.18
N LYS A 132 7.16 -5.89 -18.74
CA LYS A 132 6.75 -5.28 -20.01
C LYS A 132 6.91 -6.23 -21.21
N GLY A 133 7.69 -7.31 -21.06
CA GLY A 133 7.82 -8.40 -22.04
C GLY A 133 6.75 -9.49 -21.94
N SER A 134 5.91 -9.52 -20.90
CA SER A 134 4.93 -10.60 -20.62
C SER A 134 3.70 -10.65 -21.53
N GLY A 135 3.55 -9.71 -22.46
CA GLY A 135 2.36 -9.58 -23.30
C GLY A 135 1.13 -9.00 -22.60
N ALA A 136 1.03 -9.06 -21.27
CA ALA A 136 -0.08 -8.48 -20.51
C ALA A 136 -0.20 -6.97 -20.75
N ARG A 137 -1.45 -6.51 -20.95
CA ARG A 137 -1.77 -5.08 -21.06
C ARG A 137 -1.92 -4.39 -19.70
N ARG A 138 -1.93 -5.13 -18.59
CA ARG A 138 -2.14 -4.60 -17.23
C ARG A 138 -1.03 -5.11 -16.31
N LEU A 139 -0.14 -4.21 -15.93
CA LEU A 139 1.05 -4.53 -15.14
C LEU A 139 1.04 -3.70 -13.85
N ILE A 140 1.24 -4.36 -12.71
CA ILE A 140 1.29 -3.72 -11.40
C ILE A 140 2.55 -4.18 -10.68
N LEU A 141 3.39 -3.24 -10.27
CA LEU A 141 4.58 -3.48 -9.47
C LEU A 141 4.42 -2.80 -8.11
N THR A 142 4.47 -3.57 -7.01
CA THR A 142 4.44 -3.02 -5.66
C THR A 142 5.74 -3.33 -4.91
N LEU A 143 6.36 -2.32 -4.29
CA LEU A 143 7.67 -2.46 -3.63
C LEU A 143 7.59 -2.06 -2.16
N ASP A 144 7.65 -3.03 -1.24
CA ASP A 144 7.93 -2.83 0.18
C ASP A 144 9.44 -2.98 0.44
N ALA A 145 10.20 -2.02 -0.10
CA ALA A 145 11.65 -1.98 0.00
C ALA A 145 12.17 -0.56 0.21
N CYS A 146 13.11 -0.41 1.14
CA CYS A 146 13.81 0.84 1.45
C CYS A 146 14.69 1.30 0.27
N HIS A 147 15.01 2.60 0.17
CA HIS A 147 16.05 3.13 -0.74
C HIS A 147 15.89 2.76 -2.22
N THR A 148 14.69 2.37 -2.66
CA THR A 148 14.44 2.12 -4.08
C THR A 148 14.30 3.40 -4.86
N GLY A 149 14.45 4.58 -4.25
CA GLY A 149 14.70 5.88 -4.89
C GLY A 149 14.42 6.06 -6.36
N ILE A 150 13.22 5.66 -6.76
CA ILE A 150 12.69 6.00 -8.05
C ILE A 150 12.32 7.46 -7.81
N ASP A 151 13.08 8.37 -8.42
CA ASP A 151 12.64 9.74 -8.66
C ASP A 151 11.56 9.64 -9.74
N ILE A 152 10.46 8.99 -9.38
CA ILE A 152 9.30 8.84 -10.24
C ILE A 152 8.69 10.21 -10.18
N GLY A 153 9.04 11.01 -11.20
CA GLY A 153 8.47 12.32 -11.43
C GLY A 153 7.02 12.29 -11.01
N ARG A 154 6.65 13.22 -10.11
CA ARG A 154 5.28 13.40 -9.65
C ARG A 154 4.39 13.67 -10.86
N ASP A 155 3.96 12.62 -11.55
CA ASP A 155 2.90 12.75 -12.53
C ASP A 155 1.59 12.64 -11.75
N LEU A 156 1.25 13.78 -11.15
CA LEU A 156 -0.09 14.12 -10.72
C LEU A 156 -0.93 14.28 -11.98
N THR A 157 -1.30 13.18 -12.63
CA THR A 157 -2.18 13.28 -13.80
C THR A 157 -3.55 13.78 -13.37
N ASP A 158 -3.96 14.84 -14.07
CA ASP A 158 -5.19 15.63 -14.03
C ASP A 158 -6.47 14.83 -13.68
N PRO A 159 -7.27 15.26 -12.66
CA PRO A 159 -8.56 14.66 -12.32
C PRO A 159 -9.58 14.61 -13.46
N GLU A 160 -9.42 15.39 -14.54
CA GLU A 160 -10.46 15.53 -15.57
C GLU A 160 -10.42 14.53 -16.74
N PHE A 161 -9.42 13.63 -16.85
CA PHE A 161 -9.35 12.67 -17.98
C PHE A 161 -9.86 11.25 -17.69
N ILE A 162 -10.23 10.91 -16.45
CA ILE A 162 -10.75 9.57 -16.11
C ILE A 162 -12.26 9.52 -16.35
N LYS A 163 -12.67 9.44 -17.63
CA LYS A 163 -14.02 8.97 -17.95
C LYS A 163 -14.00 7.44 -17.97
N ASN A 164 -14.27 6.84 -16.81
CA ASN A 164 -14.70 5.46 -16.54
C ASN A 164 -14.84 4.51 -17.76
N VAL A 165 -13.73 4.02 -18.30
CA VAL A 165 -13.75 2.82 -19.17
C VAL A 165 -12.84 1.75 -18.58
N TYR A 166 -13.30 1.13 -17.48
CA TYR A 166 -12.63 -0.01 -16.84
C TYR A 166 -12.35 -1.16 -17.82
N ASP A 167 -13.23 -1.35 -18.80
CA ASP A 167 -13.11 -2.38 -19.84
C ASP A 167 -11.90 -2.19 -20.77
N LEU A 168 -11.47 -0.94 -20.97
CA LEU A 168 -10.31 -0.58 -21.79
C LEU A 168 -9.06 -0.30 -20.94
N ALA A 169 -9.15 -0.51 -19.62
CA ALA A 169 -8.06 -0.17 -18.73
C ALA A 169 -6.82 -1.00 -19.06
N GLN A 170 -5.71 -0.34 -19.33
CA GLN A 170 -4.42 -0.93 -19.68
C GLN A 170 -3.30 0.02 -19.26
N GLY A 171 -2.16 -0.51 -18.87
CA GLY A 171 -1.08 0.32 -18.39
C GLY A 171 -0.13 -0.38 -17.44
N PHE A 172 0.76 0.43 -16.89
CA PHE A 172 1.73 0.05 -15.88
C PHE A 172 1.52 0.92 -14.64
N ALA A 173 1.36 0.29 -13.50
CA ALA A 173 1.30 0.95 -12.20
C ALA A 173 2.45 0.49 -11.32
N LEU A 174 3.14 1.43 -10.70
CA LEU A 174 4.17 1.20 -9.70
C LEU A 174 3.75 1.92 -8.42
N ILE A 175 3.76 1.21 -7.30
CA ILE A 175 3.50 1.78 -5.97
C ILE A 175 4.59 1.28 -5.02
N ALA A 176 5.39 2.18 -4.47
CA ALA A 176 6.49 1.85 -3.59
C ALA A 176 6.32 2.48 -2.20
N ALA A 177 6.75 1.74 -1.19
CA ALA A 177 6.60 2.05 0.23
C ALA A 177 7.36 3.30 0.69
N SER A 178 8.46 3.66 0.03
CA SER A 178 9.34 4.75 0.46
C SER A 178 10.04 5.44 -0.71
N THR A 179 10.49 6.68 -0.50
CA THR A 179 11.40 7.41 -1.41
C THR A 179 12.86 6.94 -1.27
N ALA A 180 13.77 7.52 -2.07
CA ALA A 180 15.21 7.22 -2.12
C ALA A 180 15.95 7.30 -0.78
N GLU A 181 15.47 8.15 0.12
CA GLU A 181 16.22 8.60 1.30
C GLU A 181 15.65 8.01 2.60
N GLN A 182 14.62 7.17 2.51
CA GLN A 182 13.82 6.74 3.66
C GLN A 182 13.81 5.23 3.86
N LYS A 183 13.59 4.86 5.12
CA LYS A 183 13.49 3.47 5.57
C LYS A 183 12.03 3.02 5.51
N ALA A 184 11.78 1.83 4.98
CA ALA A 184 10.54 1.09 5.17
C ALA A 184 10.54 0.44 6.56
N PHE A 185 9.45 0.62 7.30
CA PHE A 185 9.33 0.17 8.68
C PHE A 185 8.48 -1.10 8.82
N GLU A 186 8.69 -1.82 9.93
CA GLU A 186 7.98 -3.03 10.32
C GLU A 186 7.07 -2.75 11.53
N LEU A 187 5.78 -3.14 11.44
CA LEU A 187 4.82 -3.11 12.54
C LEU A 187 4.91 -4.41 13.34
N LYS A 188 5.64 -4.41 14.46
CA LYS A 188 5.83 -5.61 15.29
C LYS A 188 4.50 -6.23 15.76
N ASP A 189 3.56 -5.39 16.19
CA ASP A 189 2.28 -5.87 16.73
C ASP A 189 1.34 -6.41 15.65
N LYS A 190 1.56 -5.99 14.39
CA LYS A 190 0.80 -6.49 13.24
C LYS A 190 1.55 -7.58 12.48
N GLN A 191 2.82 -7.82 12.80
CA GLN A 191 3.71 -8.78 12.14
C GLN A 191 3.83 -8.60 10.62
N HIS A 192 3.83 -7.34 10.18
CA HIS A 192 3.87 -6.94 8.77
C HIS A 192 4.77 -5.72 8.54
N GLY A 193 5.28 -5.53 7.32
CA GLY A 193 5.75 -4.24 6.85
C GLY A 193 4.62 -3.20 6.88
N VAL A 194 4.90 -1.93 7.20
CA VAL A 194 3.84 -0.89 7.30
C VAL A 194 3.10 -0.74 5.96
N PHE A 195 3.83 -0.72 4.85
CA PHE A 195 3.24 -0.61 3.52
C PHE A 195 2.40 -1.84 3.20
N THR A 196 2.95 -3.04 3.37
CA THR A 196 2.21 -4.26 3.06
C THR A 196 0.98 -4.42 3.96
N TYR A 197 1.05 -4.03 5.23
CA TYR A 197 -0.11 -4.00 6.12
C TYR A 197 -1.26 -3.17 5.53
N TYR A 198 -1.00 -1.93 5.11
CA TYR A 198 -2.05 -1.09 4.51
C TYR A 198 -2.45 -1.56 3.10
N LEU A 199 -1.55 -2.20 2.36
CA LEU A 199 -1.87 -2.85 1.08
C LEU A 199 -2.90 -3.97 1.28
N LEU A 200 -2.67 -4.82 2.27
CA LEU A 200 -3.57 -5.91 2.65
C LEU A 200 -4.93 -5.36 3.10
N GLN A 201 -4.94 -4.33 3.95
CA GLN A 201 -6.18 -3.68 4.40
C GLN A 201 -6.99 -3.08 3.24
N GLY A 202 -6.31 -2.46 2.27
CA GLY A 202 -6.97 -1.91 1.09
C GLY A 202 -7.63 -2.99 0.21
N LEU A 203 -7.02 -4.17 0.13
CA LEU A 203 -7.57 -5.34 -0.59
C LEU A 203 -8.68 -6.08 0.17
N THR A 204 -8.87 -5.82 1.46
CA THR A 204 -9.92 -6.42 2.30
C THR A 204 -11.11 -5.48 2.52
N ASN A 205 -11.37 -4.60 1.55
CA ASN A 205 -12.54 -3.72 1.48
C ASN A 205 -12.52 -2.47 2.39
N HIS A 206 -11.36 -2.07 2.93
CA HIS A 206 -11.24 -0.79 3.63
C HIS A 206 -11.17 0.42 2.69
N THR A 207 -10.84 0.22 1.41
CA THR A 207 -10.79 1.30 0.41
C THR A 207 -12.16 1.70 -0.12
N ASN A 208 -13.11 0.77 -0.17
CA ASN A 208 -14.42 0.98 -0.77
C ASN A 208 -15.48 0.09 -0.10
N PRO A 209 -15.90 0.40 1.15
CA PRO A 209 -16.77 -0.46 1.95
C PRO A 209 -18.06 -0.88 1.25
N ASP A 210 -18.69 0.06 0.52
CA ASP A 210 -19.91 -0.13 -0.26
C ASP A 210 -19.64 -0.48 -1.73
N GLY A 211 -18.36 -0.57 -2.09
CA GLY A 211 -17.87 -0.87 -3.41
C GLY A 211 -17.98 -2.32 -3.80
N ASN A 212 -18.10 -2.51 -5.11
CA ASN A 212 -18.13 -3.81 -5.76
C ASN A 212 -16.76 -4.26 -6.28
N PHE A 213 -15.76 -3.38 -6.28
CA PHE A 213 -14.42 -3.66 -6.77
C PHE A 213 -13.41 -2.65 -6.18
N VAL A 214 -12.13 -3.02 -6.22
CA VAL A 214 -10.99 -2.16 -5.87
C VAL A 214 -10.13 -1.96 -7.10
N THR A 215 -9.79 -0.72 -7.40
CA THR A 215 -8.92 -0.33 -8.51
C THR A 215 -7.49 -0.02 -8.06
N VAL A 216 -6.59 0.23 -9.02
CA VAL A 216 -5.24 0.71 -8.75
C VAL A 216 -5.28 2.06 -8.04
N ASN A 217 -6.12 3.01 -8.47
CA ASN A 217 -6.19 4.30 -7.79
C ASN A 217 -6.78 4.19 -6.39
N ASP A 218 -7.81 3.36 -6.17
CA ASP A 218 -8.38 3.14 -4.83
C ASP A 218 -7.31 2.63 -3.87
N LEU A 219 -6.59 1.58 -4.28
CA LEU A 219 -5.55 0.96 -3.46
C LEU A 219 -4.38 1.91 -3.22
N LYS A 220 -3.92 2.60 -4.27
CA LYS A 220 -2.89 3.64 -4.18
C LYS A 220 -3.31 4.70 -3.17
N ASN A 221 -4.46 5.35 -3.37
CA ASN A 221 -4.91 6.45 -2.53
C ASN A 221 -5.04 6.04 -1.06
N TYR A 222 -5.59 4.86 -0.79
CA TYR A 222 -5.68 4.33 0.56
C TYR A 222 -4.32 4.12 1.21
N VAL A 223 -3.41 3.40 0.54
CA VAL A 223 -2.06 3.13 1.07
C VAL A 223 -1.29 4.43 1.31
N LEU A 224 -1.34 5.38 0.36
CA LEU A 224 -0.70 6.68 0.52
C LEU A 224 -1.25 7.45 1.72
N ASN A 225 -2.57 7.46 1.91
CA ASN A 225 -3.23 8.19 3.00
C ASN A 225 -2.92 7.57 4.37
N GLU A 226 -3.02 6.24 4.49
CA GLU A 226 -2.76 5.55 5.76
C GLU A 226 -1.29 5.61 6.17
N LEU A 227 -0.36 5.51 5.21
CA LEU A 227 1.07 5.73 5.49
C LEU A 227 1.35 7.14 5.99
N ARG A 228 0.71 8.17 5.40
CA ARG A 228 0.86 9.55 5.88
C ARG A 228 0.31 9.73 7.29
N LYS A 229 -0.85 9.16 7.60
CA LYS A 229 -1.41 9.18 8.97
C LYS A 229 -0.46 8.48 9.95
N TRP A 230 0.08 7.33 9.57
CA TRP A 230 1.06 6.59 10.36
C TRP A 230 2.34 7.38 10.60
N ASN A 231 2.90 8.03 9.57
CA ASN A 231 4.07 8.90 9.67
C ASN A 231 3.88 10.01 10.72
N VAL A 232 2.73 10.69 10.69
CA VAL A 232 2.38 11.75 11.66
C VAL A 232 2.30 11.17 13.07
N LYS A 233 1.61 10.03 13.24
CA LYS A 233 1.41 9.39 14.54
C LYS A 233 2.74 8.96 15.17
N GLU A 234 3.61 8.31 14.40
CA GLU A 234 4.89 7.78 14.89
C GLU A 234 6.02 8.81 14.87
N SER A 235 5.78 10.01 14.32
CA SER A 235 6.82 11.02 14.05
C SER A 235 8.00 10.47 13.23
N LEU A 236 7.70 9.61 12.25
CA LEU A 236 8.64 8.98 11.33
C LEU A 236 8.37 9.46 9.90
N THR A 237 9.34 9.27 9.00
CA THR A 237 9.16 9.66 7.59
C THR A 237 9.35 8.45 6.69
N GLN A 238 8.24 7.96 6.16
CA GLN A 238 8.15 6.96 5.11
C GLN A 238 7.17 7.48 4.05
N GLU A 239 7.67 8.29 3.11
CA GLU A 239 6.88 8.87 2.02
C GLU A 239 6.75 7.84 0.89
N PRO A 240 5.54 7.35 0.61
CA PRO A 240 5.34 6.44 -0.50
C PRO A 240 5.40 7.16 -1.85
N THR A 241 5.82 6.43 -2.88
CA THR A 241 5.88 6.92 -4.26
C THR A 241 5.01 6.08 -5.17
N ALA A 242 4.41 6.70 -6.18
CA ALA A 242 3.60 5.99 -7.15
C ALA A 242 3.76 6.60 -8.54
N ARG A 243 3.71 5.74 -9.56
CA ARG A 243 3.66 6.11 -10.97
C ARG A 243 2.60 5.26 -11.65
N THR A 244 1.79 5.90 -12.48
CA THR A 244 0.78 5.22 -13.29
C THR A 244 0.90 5.72 -14.73
N GLU A 245 1.03 4.79 -15.67
CA GLU A 245 1.07 5.04 -17.11
C GLU A 245 -0.07 4.24 -17.76
N GLY A 246 -0.78 4.82 -18.73
CA GLY A 246 -1.78 4.09 -19.52
C GLY A 246 -3.16 4.73 -19.56
N LEU A 247 -4.17 3.92 -19.89
CA LEU A 247 -5.56 4.33 -20.06
C LEU A 247 -6.44 3.66 -19.02
N GLY A 248 -7.39 4.40 -18.45
CA GLY A 248 -8.38 3.89 -17.50
C GLY A 248 -7.79 3.49 -16.15
N ASP A 249 -8.62 2.87 -15.31
CA ASP A 249 -8.23 2.40 -13.98
C ASP A 249 -8.39 0.89 -13.88
N ILE A 250 -7.32 0.21 -13.47
CA ILE A 250 -7.24 -1.24 -13.52
C ILE A 250 -7.92 -1.82 -12.28
N ILE A 251 -8.93 -2.69 -12.47
CA ILE A 251 -9.59 -3.40 -11.38
C ILE A 251 -8.66 -4.50 -10.85
N LEU A 252 -8.27 -4.41 -9.59
CA LEU A 252 -7.43 -5.36 -8.86
C LEU A 252 -8.25 -6.44 -8.15
N ALA A 253 -9.38 -6.07 -7.55
CA ALA A 253 -10.30 -6.97 -6.86
C ALA A 253 -11.72 -6.76 -7.40
N ASP A 254 -12.44 -7.83 -7.71
CA ASP A 254 -13.84 -7.78 -8.15
C ASP A 254 -14.73 -8.56 -7.19
N TYR A 255 -15.34 -7.84 -6.24
CA TYR A 255 -16.16 -8.44 -5.19
C TYR A 255 -17.55 -8.89 -5.66
N ARG A 256 -17.89 -8.64 -6.93
CA ARG A 256 -19.08 -9.25 -7.55
C ARG A 256 -18.82 -10.71 -7.90
N LYS A 257 -17.56 -11.09 -8.08
CA LYS A 257 -17.12 -12.44 -8.42
C LYS A 257 -16.60 -13.22 -7.21
N TYR A 258 -15.97 -12.53 -6.27
CA TYR A 258 -15.37 -13.10 -5.07
C TYR A 258 -15.96 -12.42 -3.84
N SER A 259 -16.12 -13.11 -2.72
CA SER A 259 -16.53 -12.40 -1.49
C SER A 259 -15.41 -11.44 -1.05
N LYS A 260 -15.74 -10.54 -0.13
CA LYS A 260 -14.73 -9.65 0.46
C LYS A 260 -13.87 -10.49 1.44
N PRO A 261 -12.55 -10.57 1.26
CA PRO A 261 -11.70 -11.32 2.19
C PRO A 261 -11.66 -10.59 3.53
N GLU A 262 -11.78 -11.33 4.63
CA GLU A 262 -11.46 -10.84 5.97
C GLU A 262 -10.01 -11.19 6.29
N LEU A 263 -9.27 -10.28 6.93
CA LEU A 263 -7.95 -10.60 7.48
C LEU A 263 -8.14 -11.55 8.67
N GLN A 264 -7.91 -12.85 8.46
CA GLN A 264 -7.87 -13.80 9.57
C GLN A 264 -6.62 -13.54 10.41
N GLY A 265 -6.80 -13.20 11.69
CA GLY A 265 -5.72 -13.18 12.69
C GLY A 265 -5.12 -11.82 13.07
N VAL A 266 -5.91 -10.74 13.12
CA VAL A 266 -5.53 -9.54 13.89
C VAL A 266 -6.40 -9.46 15.15
N GLU A 267 -6.18 -10.40 16.08
CA GLU A 267 -6.57 -10.15 17.46
C GLU A 267 -5.67 -9.02 17.99
N GLU A 268 -6.27 -7.90 18.39
CA GLU A 268 -5.65 -7.01 19.35
C GLU A 268 -5.49 -7.80 20.66
N THR A 269 -4.36 -8.46 20.85
CA THR A 269 -3.99 -9.00 22.16
C THR A 269 -3.69 -7.81 23.08
N ALA A 270 -4.74 -7.26 23.67
CA ALA A 270 -4.62 -6.46 24.87
C ALA A 270 -4.07 -7.38 25.96
N SER A 271 -2.85 -7.08 26.38
CA SER A 271 -2.23 -7.67 27.56
C SER A 271 -3.10 -7.41 28.79
N SER A 272 -3.67 -8.46 29.38
CA SER A 272 -3.94 -8.48 30.81
C SER A 272 -3.72 -9.88 31.37
N SER A 273 -2.67 -9.97 32.16
CA SER A 273 -2.49 -10.99 33.19
C SER A 273 -3.66 -10.97 34.17
N SER A 274 -4.33 -12.11 34.38
CA SER A 274 -4.55 -12.73 35.70
C SER A 274 -5.68 -13.77 35.64
N ASP A 275 -5.33 -14.98 36.06
CA ASP A 275 -6.08 -15.87 36.95
C ASP A 275 -7.60 -16.11 36.78
N GLY A 276 -7.93 -17.40 36.61
CA GLY A 276 -8.97 -18.08 37.39
C GLY A 276 -10.45 -17.66 37.27
N SER A 277 -11.23 -18.59 36.71
CA SER A 277 -12.57 -19.03 37.14
C SER A 277 -13.78 -18.73 36.24
N LYS A 278 -14.66 -19.73 36.19
CA LYS A 278 -15.82 -19.94 35.31
C LYS A 278 -17.02 -19.04 35.67
N LEU A 279 -17.82 -18.66 34.65
CA LEU A 279 -19.26 -18.96 34.48
C LEU A 279 -20.03 -17.85 33.72
N GLY A 280 -20.60 -18.22 32.56
CA GLY A 280 -21.90 -17.84 32.01
C GLY A 280 -22.33 -16.36 31.91
N ALA A 281 -22.49 -15.87 30.67
CA ALA A 281 -23.69 -15.14 30.22
C ALA A 281 -23.65 -14.92 28.69
N ARG A 282 -24.60 -15.52 27.97
CA ARG A 282 -24.93 -15.17 26.59
C ARG A 282 -25.84 -13.95 26.62
N ASN A 283 -25.36 -12.83 26.07
CA ASN A 283 -26.07 -11.72 25.40
C ASN A 283 -25.34 -10.39 25.70
N ASP A 284 -24.32 -10.04 24.90
CA ASP A 284 -23.82 -8.64 24.89
C ASP A 284 -22.95 -8.21 23.68
N SER A 285 -22.82 -9.03 22.63
CA SER A 285 -21.86 -8.74 21.55
C SER A 285 -22.26 -7.58 20.61
N THR A 286 -23.56 -7.26 20.52
CA THR A 286 -24.04 -6.23 19.58
C THR A 286 -24.02 -4.83 20.19
N SER A 287 -24.34 -4.73 21.49
CA SER A 287 -24.24 -3.49 22.26
C SER A 287 -22.79 -2.99 22.33
N ASN A 288 -21.86 -3.93 22.55
CA ASN A 288 -20.42 -3.65 22.64
C ASN A 288 -19.75 -3.36 21.29
N LYS A 289 -20.36 -3.78 20.16
CA LYS A 289 -19.88 -3.40 18.82
C LYS A 289 -20.37 -2.01 18.43
N LEU A 290 -21.63 -1.69 18.73
CA LEU A 290 -22.21 -0.38 18.42
C LEU A 290 -21.55 0.74 19.22
N SER A 291 -21.18 0.49 20.48
CA SER A 291 -20.42 1.42 21.32
C SER A 291 -19.00 1.69 20.78
N ARG A 292 -18.32 0.67 20.22
CA ARG A 292 -16.98 0.81 19.63
C ARG A 292 -17.00 1.57 18.30
N VAL A 293 -18.02 1.38 17.46
CA VAL A 293 -18.18 2.14 16.22
C VAL A 293 -18.38 3.63 16.51
N LYS A 294 -19.26 3.95 17.47
CA LYS A 294 -19.46 5.34 17.92
C LYS A 294 -18.20 5.98 18.48
N LEU A 295 -17.39 5.23 19.22
CA LEU A 295 -16.12 5.72 19.77
C LEU A 295 -15.09 6.05 18.68
N ILE A 296 -15.03 5.24 17.61
CA ILE A 296 -14.15 5.49 16.47
C ILE A 296 -14.61 6.73 15.70
N GLU A 297 -15.91 6.83 15.42
CA GLU A 297 -16.49 7.98 14.72
C GLU A 297 -16.30 9.29 15.51
N GLN A 298 -16.42 9.23 16.84
CA GLN A 298 -16.11 10.35 17.73
C GLN A 298 -14.63 10.76 17.63
N GLN A 299 -13.71 9.79 17.67
CA GLN A 299 -12.26 10.06 17.56
C GLN A 299 -11.88 10.67 16.20
N GLU A 300 -12.53 10.24 15.11
CA GLU A 300 -12.32 10.79 13.77
C GLU A 300 -12.77 12.26 13.68
N LEU A 301 -13.95 12.57 14.20
CA LEU A 301 -14.46 13.94 14.21
C LEU A 301 -13.64 14.86 15.15
N GLU A 302 -13.17 14.37 16.30
CA GLU A 302 -12.28 15.12 17.19
C GLU A 302 -10.93 15.44 16.51
N ALA A 303 -10.38 14.49 15.75
CA ALA A 303 -9.15 14.69 14.98
C ALA A 303 -9.35 15.69 13.82
N GLU A 304 -10.49 15.62 13.11
CA GLU A 304 -10.87 16.59 12.08
C GLU A 304 -10.98 18.01 12.68
N LEU A 305 -11.64 18.14 13.85
CA LEU A 305 -11.80 19.41 14.55
C LEU A 305 -10.44 19.99 14.99
N ALA A 306 -9.53 19.16 15.48
CA ALA A 306 -8.18 19.56 15.84
C ALA A 306 -7.38 20.09 14.63
N SER A 307 -7.47 19.40 13.49
CA SER A 307 -6.80 19.82 12.25
C SER A 307 -7.36 21.14 11.72
N LEU A 308 -8.69 21.30 11.69
CA LEU A 308 -9.33 22.55 11.27
C LEU A 308 -8.96 23.73 12.19
N SER A 309 -8.87 23.49 13.50
CA SER A 309 -8.43 24.49 14.49
C SER A 309 -7.00 24.96 14.26
N GLU A 310 -6.08 24.05 13.92
CA GLU A 310 -4.69 24.38 13.58
C GLU A 310 -4.62 25.22 12.30
N GLN A 311 -5.35 24.82 11.25
CA GLN A 311 -5.45 25.57 10.01
C GLN A 311 -6.02 26.97 10.23
N TYR A 312 -7.09 27.09 11.04
CA TYR A 312 -7.69 28.37 11.39
C TYR A 312 -6.70 29.29 12.11
N THR A 313 -5.89 28.74 13.02
CA THR A 313 -4.84 29.47 13.73
C THR A 313 -3.73 29.93 12.78
N ALA A 314 -3.29 29.08 11.86
CA ALA A 314 -2.29 29.41 10.85
C ALA A 314 -2.77 30.53 9.91
N VAL A 315 -4.00 30.43 9.39
CA VAL A 315 -4.61 31.45 8.52
C VAL A 315 -4.76 32.78 9.25
N ASN A 316 -5.19 32.79 10.51
CA ASN A 316 -5.29 34.03 11.28
C ASN A 316 -3.93 34.65 11.61
N LYS A 317 -2.91 33.84 11.86
CA LYS A 317 -1.52 34.30 12.03
C LYS A 317 -1.03 35.00 10.76
N GLN A 318 -1.24 34.38 9.59
CA GLN A 318 -0.87 34.97 8.30
C GLN A 318 -1.65 36.26 8.02
N ARG A 319 -2.96 36.28 8.32
CA ARG A 319 -3.81 37.46 8.18
C ARG A 319 -3.35 38.64 9.02
N ASN A 320 -2.80 38.38 10.21
CA ASN A 320 -2.27 39.42 11.10
C ASN A 320 -0.87 39.92 10.68
N GLN A 321 -0.17 39.16 9.84
CA GLN A 321 1.18 39.50 9.35
C GLN A 321 1.17 40.17 7.98
N THR A 322 0.14 39.96 7.16
CA THR A 322 0.07 40.57 5.83
C THR A 322 -0.24 42.07 5.89
N LYS A 323 0.44 42.84 5.05
CA LYS A 323 0.21 44.28 4.84
C LYS A 323 -0.64 44.57 3.61
N ASP A 324 -0.87 43.57 2.76
CA ASP A 324 -1.68 43.69 1.55
C ASP A 324 -3.17 43.53 1.90
N GLU A 325 -3.99 44.50 1.49
CA GLU A 325 -5.41 44.55 1.82
C GLU A 325 -6.23 43.47 1.09
N ARG A 326 -5.84 43.10 -0.13
CA ARG A 326 -6.51 42.07 -0.94
C ARG A 326 -6.24 40.68 -0.35
N ASP A 327 -5.00 40.40 0.01
CA ASP A 327 -4.63 39.14 0.67
C ASP A 327 -5.28 39.01 2.04
N ARG A 328 -5.37 40.12 2.78
CA ARG A 328 -6.06 40.15 4.07
C ARG A 328 -7.55 39.81 3.94
N LEU A 329 -8.21 40.26 2.87
CA LEU A 329 -9.61 39.94 2.58
C LEU A 329 -9.79 38.46 2.22
N LEU A 330 -8.88 37.90 1.42
CA LEU A 330 -8.90 36.47 1.04
C LEU A 330 -8.71 35.57 2.27
N LEU A 331 -7.72 35.87 3.11
CA LEU A 331 -7.46 35.14 4.35
C LEU A 331 -8.60 35.29 5.36
N LYS A 332 -9.30 36.43 5.38
CA LYS A 332 -10.52 36.60 6.19
C LYS A 332 -11.65 35.68 5.72
N LYS A 333 -11.84 35.54 4.40
CA LYS A 333 -12.82 34.61 3.83
C LYS A 333 -12.46 33.17 4.20
N GLN A 334 -11.22 32.77 3.97
CA GLN A 334 -10.71 31.43 4.30
C GLN A 334 -10.87 31.08 5.78
N ALA A 335 -10.59 32.02 6.69
CA ALA A 335 -10.82 31.83 8.12
C ALA A 335 -12.31 31.64 8.46
N SER A 336 -13.22 32.33 7.76
CA SER A 336 -14.67 32.16 7.93
C SER A 336 -15.16 30.79 7.45
N ASP A 337 -14.60 30.30 6.33
CA ASP A 337 -14.95 29.00 5.78
C ASP A 337 -14.50 27.88 6.73
N LEU A 338 -13.27 27.96 7.25
CA LEU A 338 -12.75 27.03 8.26
C LEU A 338 -13.61 27.03 9.54
N LEU A 339 -14.05 28.20 10.01
CA LEU A 339 -14.91 28.30 11.19
C LEU A 339 -16.28 27.63 10.96
N ASN A 340 -16.82 27.70 9.74
CA ASN A 340 -18.07 27.02 9.42
C ASN A 340 -17.89 25.50 9.37
N GLN A 341 -16.78 25.02 8.79
CA GLN A 341 -16.44 23.59 8.79
C GLN A 341 -16.28 23.04 10.22
N MET A 342 -15.61 23.79 11.10
CA MET A 342 -15.48 23.40 12.51
C MET A 342 -16.85 23.26 13.19
N LYS A 343 -17.79 24.19 12.95
CA LYS A 343 -19.16 24.10 13.49
C LYS A 343 -19.93 22.89 12.96
N GLU A 344 -19.74 22.54 11.68
CA GLU A 344 -20.37 21.34 11.11
C GLU A 344 -19.86 20.07 11.79
N VAL A 345 -18.55 19.99 12.07
CA VAL A 345 -17.94 18.88 12.81
C VAL A 345 -18.43 18.83 14.26
N GLU A 346 -18.51 19.98 14.95
CA GLU A 346 -19.06 20.07 16.31
C GLU A 346 -20.52 19.61 16.39
N VAL A 347 -21.34 19.94 15.38
CA VAL A 347 -22.73 19.44 15.30
C VAL A 347 -22.77 17.93 15.12
N LYS A 348 -21.87 17.35 14.31
CA LYS A 348 -21.78 15.88 14.16
C LYS A 348 -21.36 15.21 15.47
N LEU A 349 -20.41 15.79 16.21
CA LEU A 349 -20.01 15.28 17.54
C LEU A 349 -21.18 15.28 18.53
N GLN A 350 -21.98 16.35 18.56
CA GLN A 350 -23.18 16.44 19.41
C GLN A 350 -24.29 15.45 19.03
N GLN A 351 -24.26 14.89 17.82
CA GLN A 351 -25.22 13.88 17.37
C GLN A 351 -24.78 12.45 17.71
N LEU A 352 -23.53 12.26 18.16
CA LEU A 352 -22.98 10.97 18.58
C LEU A 352 -23.16 10.68 20.07
N ASP A 353 -23.11 11.73 20.90
CA ASP A 353 -23.51 11.76 22.31
C ASP A 353 -25.01 11.43 22.48
#